data_AF-A0A2A9NGU0-F1
#
_entry.id   AF-A0A2A9NGU0-F1
#
_cell.length_a   1.000
_cell.length_b   1.000
_cell.length_c   1.000
_cell.angle_alpha   90.00
_cell.angle_beta   90.00
_cell.angle_gamma   90.00
#
_symmetry.space_group_name_H-M   'P 1'
#
loop_
_entity.id
_entity.type
_entity.pdbx_description
1 polymer ?
#
loop_
_entity_poly.entity_id
_entity_poly.type
_entity_poly.pdbx_seq_one_letter_code
_entity_poly.pdbx_strand_id
1 'polypeptide(L)'
;LLLPELLGFSPQLLLDDIINISNNAVQDGVNGMEEFLQNWTDNRIAHTHDDAEAERNIQEVEQGLVAFQTLLEHHTDIAFDFFEAWSLRNIFAVPPDLKVVLPHQEGLDLTVDAEGAERKERELIEEIDELRKKIKVQQLYKRKLTLARRVAASRHKLASSRLTSITALVPPPLLDSLTDLPKQLLTLYEHVSSLPPLEPAVAASLALAPEPEAGKRPWETSKTGYLNWALARL
;
A
#
# COMPACT_ATOMS: atom_id res chain seq x y z
N LEU A 1 -16.68 36.39 -11.65
CA LEU A 1 -16.32 35.31 -10.70
C LEU A 1 -16.36 33.93 -11.33
N LEU A 2 -17.27 33.65 -12.28
CA LEU A 2 -17.37 32.33 -12.93
C LEU A 2 -16.13 31.91 -13.74
N LEU A 3 -15.47 32.83 -14.46
CA LEU A 3 -14.35 32.49 -15.33
C LEU A 3 -13.06 32.09 -14.57
N PRO A 4 -12.60 32.86 -13.56
CA PRO A 4 -11.45 32.42 -12.76
C PRO A 4 -11.69 31.11 -12.02
N GLU A 5 -12.94 30.86 -11.60
CA GLU A 5 -13.34 29.63 -10.94
C GLU A 5 -13.38 28.44 -11.90
N LEU A 6 -13.88 28.64 -13.13
CA LEU A 6 -13.90 27.63 -14.19
C LEU A 6 -12.49 27.25 -14.65
N LEU A 7 -11.62 28.24 -14.85
CA LEU A 7 -10.28 28.04 -15.39
C LEU A 7 -9.27 27.67 -14.29
N GLY A 8 -9.57 27.99 -13.03
CA GLY A 8 -8.64 27.85 -11.90
C GLY A 8 -7.54 28.93 -11.86
N PHE A 9 -7.55 29.88 -12.81
CA PHE A 9 -6.64 31.02 -12.87
C PHE A 9 -7.35 32.22 -13.54
N SER A 10 -6.82 33.43 -13.33
CA SER A 10 -7.35 34.63 -13.99
C SER A 10 -6.91 34.65 -15.47
N PRO A 11 -7.83 34.80 -16.44
CA PRO A 11 -7.48 34.91 -17.86
C PRO A 11 -6.44 35.98 -18.17
N GLN A 12 -6.42 37.07 -17.38
CA GLN A 12 -5.44 38.14 -17.53
C GLN A 12 -4.01 37.64 -17.34
N LEU A 13 -3.76 36.73 -16.39
CA LEU A 13 -2.43 36.17 -16.17
C LEU A 13 -1.92 35.37 -17.38
N LEU A 14 -2.83 34.65 -18.06
CA LEU A 14 -2.46 33.93 -19.28
C LEU A 14 -2.10 34.90 -20.42
N LEU A 15 -2.82 36.01 -20.53
CA LEU A 15 -2.52 37.04 -21.53
C LEU A 15 -1.18 37.72 -21.23
N ASP A 16 -0.91 38.06 -19.96
CA ASP A 16 0.36 38.61 -19.51
C ASP A 16 1.53 37.67 -19.85
N ASP A 17 1.38 36.36 -19.58
CA ASP A 17 2.40 35.36 -19.91
C ASP A 17 2.66 35.26 -21.42
N ILE A 18 1.60 35.31 -22.24
CA ILE A 18 1.72 35.30 -23.71
C ILE A 18 2.45 36.55 -24.22
N ILE A 19 2.13 37.72 -23.68
CA ILE A 19 2.78 38.99 -24.04
C ILE A 19 4.26 38.94 -23.66
N ASN A 20 4.59 38.46 -22.45
CA ASN A 20 5.96 38.31 -22.00
C ASN A 20 6.78 37.36 -22.90
N ILE A 21 6.23 36.20 -23.26
CA ILE A 21 6.89 35.26 -24.16
C ILE A 21 7.08 35.88 -25.55
N SER A 22 6.09 36.62 -26.04
CA SER A 22 6.16 37.25 -27.35
C SER A 22 7.21 38.36 -27.40
N ASN A 23 7.31 39.17 -26.34
CA ASN A 23 8.36 40.21 -26.24
C ASN A 23 9.75 39.60 -26.19
N ASN A 24 9.93 38.49 -25.46
CA ASN A 24 11.19 37.75 -25.48
C ASN A 24 11.52 37.22 -26.89
N ALA A 25 10.53 36.68 -27.61
CA ALA A 25 10.73 36.19 -28.97
C ALA A 25 11.07 37.32 -29.97
N VAL A 26 10.48 38.51 -29.78
CA VAL A 26 10.83 39.71 -30.55
C VAL A 26 12.28 40.11 -30.30
N GLN A 27 12.69 40.15 -29.02
CA GLN A 27 14.07 40.45 -28.65
C GLN A 27 15.06 39.43 -29.22
N ASP A 28 14.75 38.13 -29.11
CA ASP A 28 15.59 37.07 -29.67
C ASP A 28 15.70 37.20 -31.19
N GLY A 29 14.62 37.58 -31.87
CA GLY A 29 14.62 37.86 -33.31
C GLY A 29 15.49 39.05 -33.70
N VAL A 30 15.45 40.14 -32.92
CA VAL A 30 16.29 41.33 -33.13
C VAL A 30 17.76 40.99 -32.88
N ASN A 31 18.08 40.28 -31.80
CA ASN A 31 19.44 39.83 -31.49
C ASN A 31 20.02 38.92 -32.61
N GLY A 32 19.21 38.00 -33.15
CA GLY A 32 19.62 37.16 -34.26
C GLY A 32 19.85 37.95 -35.56
N MET A 33 19.06 39.00 -35.80
CA MET A 33 19.27 39.93 -36.91
C MET A 33 20.56 40.75 -36.72
N GLU A 34 20.84 41.20 -35.50
CA GLU A 34 22.05 41.92 -35.15
C GLU A 34 23.30 41.09 -35.45
N GLU A 35 23.35 39.85 -34.95
CA GLU A 35 24.47 38.93 -35.20
C GLU A 35 24.67 38.67 -36.70
N PHE A 36 23.57 38.51 -37.46
CA PHE A 36 23.64 38.32 -38.90
C PHE A 36 24.20 39.56 -39.62
N LEU A 37 23.73 40.77 -39.24
CA LEU A 37 24.16 42.03 -39.83
C LEU A 37 25.60 42.38 -39.46
N GLN A 38 26.05 42.05 -38.25
CA GLN A 38 27.45 42.19 -37.82
C GLN A 38 28.35 41.30 -38.68
N ASN A 39 28.05 40.01 -38.79
CA ASN A 39 28.81 39.08 -39.66
C ASN A 39 28.85 39.54 -41.12
N TRP A 40 27.74 40.08 -41.62
CA TRP A 40 27.67 40.62 -42.98
C TRP A 40 28.54 41.88 -43.14
N THR A 41 28.54 42.77 -42.14
CA THR A 41 29.31 44.01 -42.14
C THR A 41 30.81 43.72 -42.03
N ASP A 42 31.22 42.80 -41.15
CA ASP A 42 32.61 42.36 -40.98
C ASP A 42 33.20 41.80 -42.27
N ASN A 43 32.44 40.98 -43.00
CA ASN A 43 32.87 40.45 -44.29
C ASN A 43 33.02 41.57 -45.33
N ARG A 44 32.18 42.61 -45.26
CA ARG A 44 32.23 43.76 -46.18
C ARG A 44 33.41 44.68 -45.87
N ILE A 45 33.72 44.90 -44.60
CA ILE A 45 34.89 45.66 -44.13
C ILE A 45 36.19 44.96 -44.56
N ALA A 46 36.26 43.63 -44.49
CA ALA A 46 37.42 42.87 -44.97
C ALA A 46 37.76 43.10 -46.46
N HIS A 47 36.78 43.57 -47.26
CA HIS A 47 36.95 43.86 -48.69
C HIS A 47 37.06 45.37 -48.98
N THR A 48 36.98 46.24 -47.98
CA THR A 48 37.00 47.71 -48.12
C THR A 48 38.33 48.24 -47.55
N HIS A 49 39.02 49.14 -48.27
CA HIS A 49 40.34 49.68 -47.86
C HIS A 49 40.27 51.06 -47.19
N ASP A 50 39.07 51.61 -47.00
CA ASP A 50 38.85 52.93 -46.40
C ASP A 50 38.13 52.78 -45.05
N ASP A 51 38.87 53.03 -43.97
CA ASP A 51 38.37 52.90 -42.59
C ASP A 51 37.18 53.85 -42.33
N ALA A 52 37.14 55.00 -42.99
CA ALA A 52 36.06 55.98 -42.83
C ALA A 52 34.74 55.54 -43.49
N GLU A 53 34.80 54.70 -44.53
CA GLU A 53 33.63 54.13 -45.19
C GLU A 53 33.10 52.91 -44.41
N ALA A 54 34.00 52.13 -43.80
CA ALA A 54 33.67 51.04 -42.89
C ALA A 54 32.90 51.54 -41.66
N GLU A 55 33.38 52.57 -40.97
CA GLU A 55 32.71 53.13 -39.79
C GLU A 55 31.31 53.67 -40.10
N ARG A 56 31.11 54.30 -41.26
CA ARG A 56 29.79 54.80 -41.70
C ARG A 56 28.79 53.67 -41.94
N ASN A 57 29.23 52.58 -42.56
CA ASN A 57 28.37 51.43 -42.82
C ASN A 57 27.93 50.74 -41.52
N ILE A 58 28.83 50.60 -40.54
CA ILE A 58 28.49 50.07 -39.21
C ILE A 58 27.44 50.96 -38.56
N GLN A 59 27.67 52.28 -38.55
CA GLN A 59 26.76 53.23 -37.93
C GLN A 59 25.37 53.26 -38.58
N GLU A 60 25.29 53.13 -39.91
CA GLU A 60 24.02 53.04 -40.63
C GLU A 60 23.26 51.76 -40.30
N VAL A 61 23.95 50.63 -40.18
CA VAL A 61 23.37 49.33 -39.80
C VAL A 61 22.85 49.37 -38.35
N GLU A 62 23.64 49.89 -37.41
CA GLU A 62 23.21 50.06 -36.01
C GLU A 62 21.99 50.99 -35.91
N GLN A 63 22.01 52.13 -36.61
CA GLN A 63 20.90 53.07 -36.60
C GLN A 63 19.63 52.45 -37.21
N GLY A 64 19.78 51.70 -38.31
CA GLY A 64 18.69 50.98 -38.95
C GLY A 64 18.11 49.88 -38.07
N LEU A 65 18.96 49.15 -37.34
CA LEU A 65 18.55 48.11 -36.40
C LEU A 65 17.77 48.70 -35.23
N VAL A 66 18.25 49.79 -34.62
CA VAL A 66 17.54 50.48 -33.54
C VAL A 66 16.18 50.99 -34.01
N ALA A 67 16.11 51.60 -35.21
CA ALA A 67 14.85 52.06 -35.78
C ALA A 67 13.88 50.90 -36.05
N PHE A 68 14.38 49.77 -36.54
CA PHE A 68 13.59 48.55 -36.75
C PHE A 68 13.08 47.98 -35.43
N GLN A 69 13.93 47.89 -34.40
CA GLN A 69 13.54 47.42 -33.08
C GLN A 69 12.43 48.28 -32.49
N THR A 70 12.60 49.61 -32.47
CA THR A 70 11.57 50.52 -31.94
C THR A 70 10.25 50.41 -32.72
N LEU A 71 10.31 50.27 -34.04
CA LEU A 71 9.12 50.09 -34.88
C LEU A 71 8.41 48.77 -34.57
N LEU A 72 9.18 47.69 -34.42
CA LEU A 72 8.67 46.36 -34.14
C LEU A 72 8.01 46.33 -32.76
N GLU A 73 8.70 46.82 -31.72
CA GLU A 73 8.19 46.95 -30.36
C GLU A 73 6.87 47.74 -30.32
N HIS A 74 6.81 48.89 -31.01
CA HIS A 74 5.61 49.71 -31.06
C HIS A 74 4.42 49.00 -31.71
N HIS A 75 4.66 48.29 -32.82
CA HIS A 75 3.60 47.55 -33.51
C HIS A 75 3.15 46.32 -32.73
N THR A 76 4.08 45.62 -32.07
CA THR A 76 3.75 44.46 -31.26
C THR A 76 2.96 44.87 -30.03
N ASP A 77 3.31 45.97 -29.36
CA ASP A 77 2.59 46.52 -28.21
C ASP A 77 1.12 46.82 -28.57
N ILE A 78 0.89 47.57 -29.65
CA ILE A 78 -0.46 47.88 -30.14
C ILE A 78 -1.23 46.60 -30.50
N ALA A 79 -0.58 45.65 -31.18
CA ALA A 79 -1.24 44.40 -31.58
C ALA A 79 -1.64 43.56 -30.35
N PHE A 80 -0.79 43.52 -29.33
CA PHE A 80 -1.05 42.78 -28.09
C PHE A 80 -2.11 43.46 -27.23
N ASP A 81 -2.17 44.78 -27.17
CA ASP A 81 -3.27 45.53 -26.53
C ASP A 81 -4.62 45.18 -27.17
N PHE A 82 -4.69 45.15 -28.51
CA PHE A 82 -5.91 44.75 -29.21
C PHE A 82 -6.24 43.29 -28.99
N PHE A 83 -5.24 42.41 -28.97
CA PHE A 83 -5.42 41.00 -28.69
C PHE A 83 -5.94 40.76 -27.27
N GLU A 84 -5.41 41.46 -26.26
CA GLU A 84 -5.85 41.36 -24.88
C GLU A 84 -7.31 41.80 -24.75
N ALA A 85 -7.62 43.00 -25.26
CA ALA A 85 -8.97 43.55 -25.22
C ALA A 85 -9.98 42.66 -25.97
N TRP A 86 -9.60 42.14 -27.14
CA TRP A 86 -10.46 41.25 -27.91
C TRP A 86 -10.67 39.90 -27.21
N SER A 87 -9.62 39.33 -26.62
CA SER A 87 -9.69 38.05 -25.91
C SER A 87 -10.57 38.13 -24.68
N LEU A 88 -10.44 39.19 -23.88
CA LEU A 88 -11.29 39.41 -22.71
C LEU A 88 -12.76 39.68 -23.08
N ARG A 89 -13.01 40.32 -24.23
CA ARG A 89 -14.39 40.64 -24.66
C ARG A 89 -15.10 39.50 -25.39
N ASN A 90 -14.37 38.55 -25.99
CA ASN A 90 -14.99 37.52 -26.83
C ASN A 90 -14.72 36.10 -26.34
N ILE A 91 -13.46 35.76 -26.04
CA ILE A 91 -13.09 34.39 -25.63
C ILE A 91 -13.42 34.19 -24.15
N PHE A 92 -12.95 35.11 -23.31
CA PHE A 92 -13.15 35.08 -21.87
C PHE A 92 -14.34 35.95 -21.45
N ALA A 93 -15.40 35.97 -22.27
CA ALA A 93 -16.64 36.65 -21.95
C ALA A 93 -17.77 35.62 -21.83
N VAL A 94 -18.41 35.61 -20.67
CA VAL A 94 -19.64 34.85 -20.45
C VAL A 94 -20.82 35.81 -20.62
N PRO A 95 -21.76 35.55 -21.55
CA PRO A 95 -22.94 36.38 -21.72
C PRO A 95 -23.73 36.47 -20.41
N PRO A 96 -24.26 37.65 -20.03
CA PRO A 96 -25.00 37.81 -18.77
C PRO A 96 -26.29 36.99 -18.73
N ASP A 97 -26.86 36.66 -19.90
CA ASP A 97 -28.10 35.90 -20.02
C ASP A 97 -27.88 34.38 -19.89
N LEU A 98 -26.63 33.91 -19.90
CA LEU A 98 -26.32 32.49 -19.82
C LEU A 98 -26.18 32.07 -18.36
N LYS A 99 -27.13 31.25 -17.89
CA LYS A 99 -27.06 30.59 -16.59
C LYS A 99 -26.06 29.43 -16.64
N VAL A 100 -24.78 29.76 -16.55
CA VAL A 100 -23.71 28.76 -16.44
C VAL A 100 -23.67 28.26 -15.00
N VAL A 101 -23.88 26.95 -14.81
CA VAL A 101 -23.67 26.27 -13.54
C VAL A 101 -22.42 25.42 -13.70
N LEU A 102 -21.41 25.67 -12.85
CA LEU A 102 -20.18 24.87 -12.88
C LEU A 102 -20.43 23.49 -12.27
N PRO A 103 -19.71 22.44 -12.69
CA PRO A 103 -19.92 21.08 -12.17
C PRO A 103 -19.78 20.99 -10.63
N HIS A 104 -18.87 21.76 -10.02
CA HIS A 104 -18.70 21.78 -8.57
C HIS A 104 -19.73 22.67 -7.84
N GLN A 105 -20.53 23.43 -8.58
CA GLN A 105 -21.70 24.15 -8.06
C GLN A 105 -22.98 23.30 -8.16
N GLU A 106 -22.90 22.08 -8.71
CA GLU A 106 -24.02 21.16 -8.78
C GLU A 106 -24.45 20.75 -7.35
N GLY A 107 -25.70 21.05 -7.00
CA GLY A 107 -26.25 20.82 -5.66
C GLY A 107 -26.01 21.95 -4.65
N LEU A 108 -25.37 23.05 -5.06
CA LEU A 108 -25.23 24.23 -4.22
C LEU A 108 -26.53 25.04 -4.22
N ASP A 109 -27.26 25.02 -3.11
CA ASP A 109 -28.45 25.84 -2.93
C ASP A 109 -28.06 27.20 -2.32
N LEU A 110 -27.82 28.18 -3.19
CA LEU A 110 -27.51 29.57 -2.81
C LEU A 110 -28.76 30.36 -2.37
N THR A 111 -29.94 29.74 -2.34
CA THR A 111 -31.19 30.40 -1.90
C THR A 111 -31.42 30.32 -0.39
N VAL A 112 -30.56 29.61 0.34
CA VAL A 112 -30.65 29.48 1.80
C VAL A 112 -30.20 30.79 2.46
N ASP A 113 -31.01 31.31 3.38
CA ASP A 113 -30.63 32.47 4.21
C ASP A 113 -29.31 32.22 4.96
N ALA A 114 -28.53 33.27 5.19
CA ALA A 114 -27.22 33.17 5.85
C ALA A 114 -27.30 32.43 7.21
N GLU A 115 -28.34 32.71 8.02
CA GLU A 115 -28.57 32.02 9.30
C GLU A 115 -28.90 30.53 9.13
N GLY A 116 -29.60 30.18 8.04
CA GLY A 116 -29.95 28.80 7.70
C GLY A 116 -28.73 28.02 7.20
N ALA A 117 -27.85 28.67 6.43
CA ALA A 117 -26.59 28.10 5.97
C ALA A 117 -25.65 27.80 7.14
N GLU A 118 -25.48 28.75 8.07
CA GLU A 118 -24.65 28.54 9.26
C GLU A 118 -25.19 27.42 10.16
N ARG A 119 -26.52 27.30 10.29
CA ARG A 119 -27.11 26.21 11.09
C ARG A 119 -26.81 24.85 10.48
N LYS A 120 -27.02 24.70 9.17
CA LYS A 120 -26.69 23.47 8.44
C LYS A 120 -25.20 23.15 8.52
N GLU A 121 -24.33 24.16 8.40
CA GLU A 121 -22.89 23.97 8.55
C GLU A 121 -22.53 23.44 9.94
N ARG A 122 -23.09 24.01 11.01
CA ARG A 122 -22.89 23.51 12.37
C ARG A 122 -23.36 22.08 12.55
N GLU A 123 -24.56 21.76 12.05
CA GLU A 123 -25.12 20.39 12.08
C GLU A 123 -24.20 19.40 11.33
N LEU A 124 -23.71 19.76 10.15
CA LEU A 124 -22.79 18.93 9.36
C LEU A 124 -21.43 18.75 10.07
N ILE A 125 -20.89 19.80 10.69
CA ILE A 125 -19.65 19.72 11.46
C ILE A 125 -19.83 18.78 12.66
N GLU A 126 -20.95 18.87 13.37
CA GLU A 126 -21.28 17.97 14.48
C GLU A 126 -21.40 16.52 13.99
N GLU A 127 -22.08 16.28 12.87
CA GLU A 127 -22.18 14.95 12.25
C GLU A 127 -20.80 14.40 11.87
N ILE A 128 -19.94 15.21 11.26
CA ILE A 128 -18.57 14.84 10.92
C ILE A 128 -17.79 14.40 12.17
N ASP A 129 -17.91 15.14 13.27
CA ASP A 129 -17.22 14.82 14.51
C ASP A 129 -17.78 13.57 15.19
N GLU A 130 -19.09 13.33 15.10
CA GLU A 130 -19.68 12.05 15.50
C GLU A 130 -19.16 10.87 14.67
N LEU A 131 -19.12 11.02 13.35
CA LEU A 131 -18.61 9.99 12.44
C LEU A 131 -17.12 9.71 12.72
N ARG A 132 -16.31 10.75 12.97
CA ARG A 132 -14.91 10.59 13.39
C ARG A 132 -14.80 9.80 14.71
N LYS A 133 -15.66 10.07 15.70
CA LYS A 133 -15.72 9.29 16.94
C LYS A 133 -16.09 7.82 16.67
N LYS A 134 -17.12 7.57 15.85
CA LYS A 134 -17.56 6.22 15.46
C LYS A 134 -16.43 5.45 14.77
N ILE A 135 -15.71 6.07 13.84
CA ILE A 135 -14.54 5.47 13.16
C ILE A 135 -13.45 5.10 14.17
N LYS A 136 -13.11 5.99 15.11
CA LYS A 136 -12.10 5.70 16.14
C LYS A 136 -12.49 4.47 16.99
N VAL A 137 -13.76 4.39 17.41
CA VAL A 137 -14.27 3.23 18.16
C VAL A 137 -14.18 1.95 17.33
N GLN A 138 -14.58 2.00 16.06
CA GLN A 138 -14.49 0.84 15.15
C GLN A 138 -13.04 0.39 14.92
N GLN A 139 -12.09 1.32 14.79
CA GLN A 139 -10.67 1.00 14.66
C GLN A 139 -10.12 0.29 15.92
N LEU A 140 -10.49 0.78 17.11
CA LEU A 140 -10.12 0.13 18.38
C LEU A 140 -10.74 -1.27 18.50
N TYR A 141 -12.01 -1.41 18.13
CA TYR A 141 -12.71 -2.70 18.12
C TYR A 141 -12.04 -3.68 17.17
N LYS A 142 -11.71 -3.25 15.94
CA LYS A 142 -10.97 -4.06 14.96
C LYS A 142 -9.64 -4.53 15.53
N ARG A 143 -8.88 -3.67 16.22
CA ARG A 143 -7.62 -4.06 16.87
C ARG A 143 -7.81 -5.13 17.95
N LYS A 144 -8.86 -5.01 18.77
CA LYS A 144 -9.18 -6.04 19.78
C LYS A 144 -9.55 -7.37 19.12
N LEU A 145 -10.35 -7.33 18.05
CA LEU A 145 -10.78 -8.52 17.30
C LEU A 145 -9.59 -9.20 16.62
N THR A 146 -8.67 -8.45 16.01
CA THR A 146 -7.48 -9.05 15.39
C THR A 146 -6.58 -9.74 16.40
N LEU A 147 -6.42 -9.16 17.60
CA LEU A 147 -5.70 -9.80 18.70
C LEU A 147 -6.40 -11.08 19.18
N ALA A 148 -7.71 -11.01 19.44
CA ALA A 148 -8.50 -12.16 19.85
C ALA A 148 -8.42 -13.30 18.81
N ARG A 149 -8.51 -12.97 17.52
CA ARG A 149 -8.36 -13.93 16.42
C ARG A 149 -6.97 -14.60 16.42
N ARG A 150 -5.89 -13.84 16.65
CA ARG A 150 -4.52 -14.40 16.73
C ARG A 150 -4.39 -15.38 17.89
N VAL A 151 -4.92 -15.02 19.07
CA VAL A 151 -4.91 -15.91 20.25
C VAL A 151 -5.77 -17.15 20.02
N ALA A 152 -6.95 -17.01 19.41
CA ALA A 152 -7.79 -18.15 19.07
C ALA A 152 -7.10 -19.08 18.07
N ALA A 153 -6.44 -18.53 17.04
CA ALA A 153 -5.70 -19.31 16.06
C ALA A 153 -4.51 -20.07 16.66
N SER A 154 -3.75 -19.45 17.57
CA SER A 154 -2.64 -20.14 18.25
C SER A 154 -3.13 -21.26 19.16
N ARG A 155 -4.21 -21.02 19.91
CA ARG A 155 -4.87 -22.05 20.74
C ARG A 155 -5.40 -23.20 19.89
N HIS A 156 -6.05 -22.89 18.76
CA HIS A 156 -6.52 -23.90 17.82
C HIS A 156 -5.36 -24.74 17.29
N LYS A 157 -4.25 -24.13 16.88
CA LYS A 157 -3.06 -24.85 16.39
C LYS A 157 -2.46 -25.78 17.45
N LEU A 158 -2.40 -25.33 18.71
CA LEU A 158 -1.91 -26.14 19.82
C LEU A 158 -2.86 -27.30 20.14
N ALA A 159 -4.17 -27.03 20.17
CA ALA A 159 -5.18 -28.07 20.40
C ALA A 159 -5.16 -29.11 19.28
N SER A 160 -5.03 -28.67 18.02
CA SER A 160 -4.92 -29.58 16.87
C SER A 160 -3.63 -30.41 16.95
N SER A 161 -2.48 -29.81 17.29
CA SER A 161 -1.24 -30.59 17.40
C SER A 161 -1.31 -31.62 18.53
N ARG A 162 -1.89 -31.25 19.68
CA ARG A 162 -2.12 -32.18 20.79
C ARG A 162 -3.04 -33.34 20.38
N LEU A 163 -4.14 -33.03 19.70
CA LEU A 163 -5.04 -34.05 19.17
C LEU A 163 -4.27 -34.97 18.23
N THR A 164 -3.51 -34.45 17.27
CA THR A 164 -2.74 -35.30 16.35
C THR A 164 -1.73 -36.19 17.07
N SER A 165 -1.06 -35.69 18.12
CA SER A 165 -0.15 -36.52 18.93
C SER A 165 -0.88 -37.62 19.69
N ILE A 166 -2.03 -37.31 20.32
CA ILE A 166 -2.84 -38.30 21.03
C ILE A 166 -3.38 -39.35 20.06
N THR A 167 -3.91 -38.93 18.92
CA THR A 167 -4.41 -39.84 17.87
C THR A 167 -3.29 -40.69 17.27
N ALA A 168 -2.06 -40.17 17.18
CA ALA A 168 -0.91 -40.95 16.73
C ALA A 168 -0.48 -42.01 17.76
N LEU A 169 -0.53 -41.68 19.06
CA LEU A 169 -0.22 -42.62 20.15
C LEU A 169 -1.31 -43.67 20.35
N VAL A 170 -2.54 -43.29 20.05
CA VAL A 170 -3.72 -44.12 20.23
C VAL A 170 -4.51 -44.17 18.91
N PRO A 171 -4.02 -44.93 17.92
CA PRO A 171 -4.78 -45.19 16.70
C PRO A 171 -6.12 -45.87 17.07
N PRO A 172 -7.21 -45.55 16.35
CA PRO A 172 -8.56 -46.03 16.68
C PRO A 172 -8.69 -47.54 16.94
N PRO A 173 -8.04 -48.47 16.21
CA PRO A 173 -8.16 -49.91 16.51
C PRO A 173 -7.50 -50.33 17.83
N LEU A 174 -6.60 -49.52 18.41
CA LEU A 174 -6.01 -49.80 19.72
C LEU A 174 -6.92 -49.35 20.88
N LEU A 175 -7.82 -48.37 20.66
CA LEU A 175 -8.81 -48.02 21.69
C LEU A 175 -9.77 -49.17 21.93
N ASP A 176 -10.27 -49.80 20.87
CA ASP A 176 -11.20 -50.91 20.98
C ASP A 176 -10.56 -52.08 21.75
N SER A 177 -9.30 -52.42 21.43
CA SER A 177 -8.59 -53.48 22.15
C SER A 177 -8.23 -53.12 23.61
N LEU A 178 -7.89 -51.85 23.89
CA LEU A 178 -7.66 -51.37 25.27
C LEU A 178 -8.95 -51.30 26.09
N THR A 179 -10.11 -51.09 25.47
CA THR A 179 -11.39 -51.10 26.20
C THR A 179 -11.85 -52.50 26.58
N ASP A 180 -11.39 -53.53 25.86
CA ASP A 180 -11.68 -54.93 26.18
C ASP A 180 -10.64 -55.59 27.10
N LEU A 181 -9.45 -55.00 27.22
CA LEU A 181 -8.36 -55.46 28.09
C LEU A 181 -8.77 -55.59 29.58
N PRO A 182 -9.53 -54.65 30.19
CA PRO A 182 -10.00 -54.79 31.58
C PRO A 182 -10.90 -56.00 31.76
N LYS A 183 -11.79 -56.27 30.80
CA LYS A 183 -12.67 -57.45 30.84
C LYS A 183 -11.85 -58.72 30.76
N GLN A 184 -10.88 -58.76 29.83
CA GLN A 184 -9.97 -59.91 29.69
C GLN A 184 -9.14 -60.13 30.97
N LEU A 185 -8.59 -59.08 31.58
CA LEU A 185 -7.85 -59.19 32.85
C LEU A 185 -8.72 -59.67 34.00
N LEU A 186 -9.97 -59.21 34.08
CA LEU A 186 -10.93 -59.68 35.08
C LEU A 186 -11.28 -61.15 34.87
N THR A 187 -11.52 -61.60 33.62
CA THR A 187 -11.72 -63.03 33.35
C THR A 187 -10.49 -63.87 33.68
N LEU A 188 -9.29 -63.36 33.41
CA LEU A 188 -8.04 -64.04 33.75
C LEU A 188 -7.86 -64.13 35.26
N TYR A 189 -8.16 -63.05 35.99
CA TYR A 189 -8.13 -63.02 37.45
C TYR A 189 -9.15 -64.00 38.04
N GLU A 190 -10.38 -64.00 37.56
CA GLU A 190 -11.41 -64.96 37.97
C GLU A 190 -10.95 -66.40 37.70
N HIS A 191 -10.42 -66.68 36.51
CA HIS A 191 -9.89 -68.00 36.18
C HIS A 191 -8.73 -68.41 37.09
N VAL A 192 -7.74 -67.53 37.32
CA VAL A 192 -6.60 -67.81 38.20
C VAL A 192 -7.04 -67.98 39.66
N SER A 193 -8.00 -67.18 40.12
CA SER A 193 -8.56 -67.29 41.47
C SER A 193 -9.45 -68.53 41.65
N SER A 194 -10.01 -69.06 40.56
CA SER A 194 -10.80 -70.31 40.54
C SER A 194 -9.97 -71.57 40.35
N LEU A 195 -8.66 -71.45 40.09
CA LEU A 195 -7.79 -72.60 40.02
C LEU A 195 -7.71 -73.26 41.41
N PRO A 196 -7.81 -74.60 41.48
CA PRO A 196 -7.60 -75.31 42.73
C PRO A 196 -6.17 -75.05 43.24
N PRO A 197 -5.94 -75.01 44.57
CA PRO A 197 -4.59 -74.90 45.10
C PRO A 197 -3.74 -76.03 44.51
N LEU A 198 -2.55 -75.67 43.99
CA LEU A 198 -1.62 -76.63 43.38
C LEU A 198 -1.48 -77.85 44.29
N GLU A 199 -1.79 -79.04 43.76
CA GLU A 199 -1.51 -80.27 44.49
C GLU A 199 -0.02 -80.28 44.88
N PRO A 200 0.31 -80.68 46.11
CA PRO A 200 1.67 -80.57 46.65
C PRO A 200 2.71 -81.33 45.82
N ALA A 201 2.30 -82.31 45.00
CA ALA A 201 3.16 -83.02 44.06
C ALA A 201 3.57 -82.18 42.83
N VAL A 202 2.70 -81.30 42.34
CA VAL A 202 2.97 -80.40 41.21
C VAL A 202 3.74 -79.16 41.66
N ALA A 203 3.44 -78.64 42.85
CA ALA A 203 4.22 -77.58 43.47
C ALA A 203 5.67 -78.03 43.75
N ALA A 204 5.87 -79.28 44.18
CA ALA A 204 7.20 -79.85 44.40
C ALA A 204 8.01 -80.04 43.10
N SER A 205 7.35 -80.37 41.98
CA SER A 205 8.02 -80.53 40.68
C SER A 205 8.31 -79.20 39.96
N LEU A 206 7.52 -78.15 40.22
CA LEU A 206 7.83 -76.77 39.80
C LEU A 206 8.90 -76.11 40.70
N ALA A 207 8.96 -76.45 41.98
CA ALA A 207 9.99 -76.00 42.92
C ALA A 207 11.32 -76.74 42.74
N LEU A 208 11.31 -77.94 42.14
CA LEU A 208 12.51 -78.58 41.61
C LEU A 208 12.91 -77.89 40.30
N ALA A 209 13.50 -76.69 40.43
CA ALA A 209 14.30 -76.16 39.34
C ALA A 209 15.39 -77.20 39.02
N PRO A 210 15.63 -77.56 37.74
CA PRO A 210 16.86 -78.23 37.40
C PRO A 210 18.02 -77.32 37.83
N GLU A 211 18.91 -77.85 38.67
CA GLU A 211 20.18 -77.20 39.02
C GLU A 211 20.80 -76.58 37.76
N PRO A 212 21.24 -75.31 37.80
CA PRO A 212 21.79 -74.67 36.63
C PRO A 212 23.02 -75.46 36.16
N GLU A 213 23.00 -75.97 34.93
CA GLU A 213 24.21 -76.47 34.28
C GLU A 213 25.27 -75.37 34.36
N ALA A 214 26.45 -75.69 34.90
CA ALA A 214 27.52 -74.74 35.14
C ALA A 214 27.85 -73.96 33.85
N GLY A 215 27.49 -72.67 33.82
CA GLY A 215 27.84 -71.73 32.74
C GLY A 215 26.69 -71.07 31.98
N LYS A 216 25.42 -71.49 32.14
CA LYS A 216 24.26 -70.84 31.47
C LYS A 216 23.45 -69.97 32.44
N ARG A 217 22.88 -68.87 31.95
CA ARG A 217 22.09 -67.97 32.79
C ARG A 217 20.71 -68.60 33.08
N PRO A 218 20.13 -68.39 34.27
CA PRO A 218 18.92 -69.10 34.70
C PRO A 218 17.69 -68.85 33.83
N TRP A 219 17.65 -67.75 33.07
CA TRP A 219 16.57 -67.43 32.13
C TRP A 219 16.71 -68.08 30.74
N GLU A 220 17.87 -68.66 30.42
CA GLU A 220 18.13 -69.36 29.16
C GLU A 220 17.81 -70.86 29.25
N THR A 221 17.76 -71.42 30.45
CA THR A 221 17.64 -72.87 30.68
C THR A 221 16.20 -73.33 30.86
N SER A 222 15.29 -72.44 31.27
CA SER A 222 13.87 -72.78 31.44
C SER A 222 12.96 -71.57 31.24
N LYS A 223 11.74 -71.84 30.76
CA LYS A 223 10.69 -70.83 30.57
C LYS A 223 10.31 -70.14 31.89
N THR A 224 10.39 -70.85 33.00
CA THR A 224 10.14 -70.32 34.36
C THR A 224 11.25 -69.37 34.81
N GLY A 225 12.51 -69.67 34.47
CA GLY A 225 13.64 -68.76 34.70
C GLY A 225 13.51 -67.43 33.96
N TYR A 226 13.01 -67.45 32.71
CA TYR A 226 12.76 -66.23 31.95
C TYR A 226 11.65 -65.37 32.58
N LEU A 227 10.56 -65.99 33.04
CA LEU A 227 9.46 -65.28 33.68
C LEU A 227 9.91 -64.60 34.98
N ASN A 228 10.71 -65.27 35.81
CA ASN A 228 11.26 -64.66 37.03
C ASN A 228 12.21 -63.50 36.72
N TRP A 229 13.02 -63.61 35.67
CA TRP A 229 13.88 -62.49 35.24
C TRP A 229 13.08 -61.31 34.69
N ALA A 230 12.02 -61.56 33.93
CA ALA A 230 11.17 -60.50 33.36
C ALA A 230 10.39 -59.77 34.46
N LEU A 231 9.88 -60.50 35.46
CA LEU A 231 9.22 -59.91 36.64
C LEU A 231 10.17 -59.06 37.48
N ALA A 232 11.46 -59.42 37.57
CA ALA A 232 12.46 -58.61 38.27
C ALA A 232 12.81 -57.29 37.56
N ARG A 233 12.27 -57.05 36.35
CA ARG A 233 12.61 -55.90 35.49
C ARG A 233 11.43 -54.97 35.18
N LEU A 234 10.21 -55.38 35.53
CA LEU A 234 9.03 -54.52 35.66
C LEU A 234 9.09 -53.77 37.00
#